data_AF-A0A8C5XIG3-F1
#
_entry.id   AF-A0A8C5XIG3-F1
#
_cell.length_a   1.000
_cell.length_b   1.000
_cell.length_c   1.000
_cell.angle_alpha   90.00
_cell.angle_beta   90.00
_cell.angle_gamma   90.00
#
_symmetry.space_group_name_H-M   'P 1'
#
loop_
_entity.id
_entity.type
_entity.pdbx_description
1 polymer ?
#
loop_
_entity_poly.entity_id
_entity_poly.type
_entity_poly.pdbx_seq_one_letter_code
_entity_poly.pdbx_strand_id
1 'polypeptide(L)'
;MGPRGLPPLLLVLLSCWTSVSAQAGATPAVTTERLNYTEAAPATLGPSVQPRPPGTSRPPGRSSGPRPTPVTDVAALCVCDLSPAQCDINCCCDPDCNSVDFSVFSTCSVPVVTGDSQFCSQKAAIYSLNFTANPPQRIFKLVDQINPSIFCIRNTNCECSTR
;
A
#
# COMPACT_ATOMS: atom_id res chain seq x y z
N MET A 1 63.56 -20.63 2.74
CA MET A 1 63.52 -20.43 1.26
C MET A 1 62.10 -20.79 0.84
N GLY A 2 61.10 -19.89 0.75
CA GLY A 2 61.01 -18.66 -0.05
C GLY A 2 60.30 -18.98 -1.39
N PRO A 3 59.36 -18.18 -1.93
CA PRO A 3 58.54 -17.12 -1.31
C PRO A 3 57.01 -17.29 -1.57
N ARG A 4 56.21 -16.50 -0.85
CA ARG A 4 54.76 -16.33 -1.00
C ARG A 4 54.44 -15.33 -2.13
N GLY A 5 53.55 -15.69 -3.05
CA GLY A 5 53.06 -14.79 -4.11
C GLY A 5 52.03 -13.80 -3.57
N LEU A 6 52.34 -12.51 -3.66
CA LEU A 6 51.39 -11.40 -3.49
C LEU A 6 50.57 -11.17 -4.77
N PRO A 7 49.34 -10.61 -4.66
CA PRO A 7 48.48 -10.31 -5.80
C PRO A 7 48.94 -9.04 -6.53
N PRO A 8 48.70 -8.91 -7.86
CA PRO A 8 48.95 -7.66 -8.55
C PRO A 8 47.77 -6.70 -8.34
N LEU A 9 47.96 -5.75 -7.43
CA LEU A 9 47.13 -4.56 -7.27
C LEU A 9 47.95 -3.37 -7.78
N LEU A 10 47.33 -2.57 -8.66
CA LEU A 10 47.66 -1.20 -9.15
C LEU A 10 48.03 -1.02 -10.63
N LEU A 11 47.43 0.07 -11.17
CA LEU A 11 47.52 0.72 -12.49
C LEU A 11 46.49 0.15 -13.49
N VAL A 12 45.40 0.84 -13.82
CA VAL A 12 45.34 2.18 -14.42
C VAL A 12 44.06 2.93 -14.01
N LEU A 13 44.23 4.07 -13.33
CA LEU A 13 43.27 5.17 -13.26
C LEU A 13 43.53 6.08 -14.48
N LEU A 14 42.56 6.28 -15.39
CA LEU A 14 42.18 7.58 -15.99
C LEU A 14 41.20 7.45 -17.18
N SER A 15 40.42 8.52 -17.35
CA SER A 15 39.58 8.95 -18.49
C SER A 15 38.11 8.51 -18.45
N CYS A 16 37.11 9.38 -18.58
CA CYS A 16 37.04 10.83 -18.80
C CYS A 16 35.71 11.33 -18.23
N TRP A 17 35.75 12.30 -17.31
CA TRP A 17 34.59 13.10 -16.98
C TRP A 17 34.43 14.18 -18.04
N THR A 18 33.29 14.19 -18.73
CA THR A 18 32.85 15.35 -19.49
C THR A 18 31.80 16.09 -18.65
N SER A 19 32.14 17.33 -18.29
CA SER A 19 31.24 18.31 -17.70
C SER A 19 30.47 19.07 -18.78
N VAL A 20 29.49 19.88 -18.34
CA VAL A 20 28.75 20.97 -19.04
C VAL A 20 27.44 20.49 -19.70
N SER A 21 26.26 21.08 -19.46
CA SER A 21 25.91 22.46 -19.08
C SER A 21 24.84 22.56 -18.00
N ALA A 22 24.98 23.57 -17.13
CA ALA A 22 23.85 24.19 -16.46
C ALA A 22 23.01 24.99 -17.47
N GLN A 23 21.70 24.83 -17.44
CA GLN A 23 20.77 25.82 -17.97
C GLN A 23 19.96 26.40 -16.82
N ALA A 24 20.17 27.70 -16.64
CA ALA A 24 19.39 28.59 -15.80
C ALA A 24 18.14 29.06 -16.58
N GLY A 25 17.08 29.35 -15.83
CA GLY A 25 15.86 30.00 -16.32
C GLY A 25 14.67 29.04 -16.29
N ALA A 26 13.53 29.31 -15.65
CA ALA A 26 13.07 30.53 -15.01
C ALA A 26 12.07 30.16 -13.92
N THR A 27 12.10 30.93 -12.83
CA THR A 27 11.05 31.00 -11.82
C THR A 27 9.87 31.79 -12.38
N PRO A 28 8.62 31.30 -12.23
CA PRO A 28 7.48 32.15 -11.92
C PRO A 28 7.15 31.90 -10.44
N ALA A 29 7.46 32.85 -9.56
CA ALA A 29 6.53 33.89 -9.13
C ALA A 29 5.21 33.31 -8.62
N VAL A 30 5.20 33.08 -7.30
CA VAL A 30 4.17 33.47 -6.33
C VAL A 30 2.72 33.43 -6.84
N THR A 31 1.94 32.49 -6.29
CA THR A 31 0.58 32.81 -5.85
C THR A 31 0.40 32.29 -4.44
N THR A 32 0.67 33.17 -3.47
CA THR A 32 0.22 33.02 -2.10
C THR A 32 -1.28 33.33 -2.08
N GLU A 33 -2.13 32.32 -2.26
CA GLU A 33 -3.54 32.46 -1.87
C GLU A 33 -3.62 32.41 -0.35
N ARG A 34 -3.39 33.58 0.22
CA ARG A 34 -3.64 33.91 1.62
C ARG A 34 -5.15 34.04 1.80
N LEU A 35 -5.70 33.09 2.56
CA LEU A 35 -6.77 33.24 3.54
C LEU A 35 -8.00 34.05 3.08
N ASN A 36 -9.09 33.35 2.76
CA ASN A 36 -10.42 33.83 3.14
C ASN A 36 -11.42 32.68 3.29
N TYR A 37 -11.45 32.05 4.47
CA TYR A 37 -12.66 31.38 4.92
C TYR A 37 -13.13 32.10 6.17
N THR A 38 -14.13 32.94 5.92
CA THR A 38 -14.85 33.78 6.87
C THR A 38 -15.19 33.03 8.15
N GLU A 39 -14.64 33.54 9.25
CA GLU A 39 -15.05 33.27 10.61
C GLU A 39 -16.51 33.69 10.81
N ALA A 40 -17.40 32.72 11.04
CA ALA A 40 -18.74 32.99 11.52
C ALA A 40 -18.72 33.06 13.04
N ALA A 41 -18.89 34.28 13.55
CA ALA A 41 -19.00 34.64 14.96
C ALA A 41 -20.23 33.97 15.64
N PRO A 42 -20.28 33.97 16.99
CA PRO A 42 -21.03 32.99 17.78
C PRO A 42 -22.50 33.38 17.99
N ALA A 43 -23.40 32.41 17.86
CA ALA A 43 -24.80 32.57 18.24
C ALA A 43 -25.01 32.24 19.73
N THR A 44 -25.16 33.30 20.51
CA THR A 44 -26.10 33.51 21.63
C THR A 44 -26.46 32.32 22.55
N LEU A 45 -25.99 32.43 23.80
CA LEU A 45 -26.46 31.71 24.99
C LEU A 45 -27.95 32.01 25.28
N GLY A 46 -28.77 30.96 25.37
CA GLY A 46 -30.15 31.00 25.87
C GLY A 46 -30.37 29.95 26.97
N PRO A 47 -31.40 30.10 27.83
CA PRO A 47 -31.34 29.68 29.23
C PRO A 47 -31.45 28.18 29.48
N SER A 48 -30.63 27.71 30.42
CA SER A 48 -30.72 26.43 31.10
C SER A 48 -32.11 26.20 31.70
N VAL A 49 -32.77 25.12 31.28
CA VAL A 49 -33.91 24.54 31.98
C VAL A 49 -33.64 23.05 32.15
N GLN A 50 -33.16 22.67 33.34
CA GLN A 50 -33.27 21.31 33.86
C GLN A 50 -34.61 21.24 34.59
N PRO A 51 -35.45 20.20 34.38
CA PRO A 51 -35.43 19.14 35.38
C PRO A 51 -35.80 17.72 34.92
N ARG A 52 -35.28 16.76 35.71
CA ARG A 52 -35.80 15.43 36.11
C ARG A 52 -35.22 14.20 35.39
N PRO A 53 -34.78 13.17 36.15
CA PRO A 53 -34.22 11.95 35.61
C PRO A 53 -35.31 10.90 35.33
N PRO A 54 -35.28 10.24 34.17
CA PRO A 54 -35.97 8.97 33.99
C PRO A 54 -35.02 7.89 33.48
N GLY A 55 -34.79 6.90 34.34
CA GLY A 55 -34.42 5.55 33.93
C GLY A 55 -32.96 5.34 33.53
N THR A 56 -32.31 4.40 34.20
CA THR A 56 -31.14 3.69 33.66
C THR A 56 -31.53 3.09 32.31
N SER A 57 -31.23 3.80 31.22
CA SER A 57 -31.27 3.23 29.89
C SER A 57 -30.14 2.21 29.82
N ARG A 58 -30.50 0.93 29.86
CA ARG A 58 -29.63 -0.16 29.42
C ARG A 58 -29.02 0.27 28.08
N PRO A 59 -27.68 0.25 27.91
CA PRO A 59 -27.11 0.58 26.61
C PRO A 59 -27.76 -0.37 25.59
N PRO A 60 -28.21 0.13 24.42
CA PRO A 60 -28.63 -0.77 23.36
C PRO A 60 -27.48 -1.73 23.15
N GLY A 61 -27.74 -3.03 23.35
CA GLY A 61 -26.76 -4.06 23.06
C GLY A 61 -26.30 -3.79 21.64
N ARG A 62 -25.02 -3.41 21.48
CA ARG A 62 -24.42 -3.26 20.16
C ARG A 62 -24.37 -4.66 19.58
N SER A 63 -25.48 -5.08 18.98
CA SER A 63 -25.47 -6.18 18.05
C SER A 63 -24.54 -5.73 16.94
N SER A 64 -23.30 -6.19 17.02
CA SER A 64 -22.37 -6.16 15.91
C SER A 64 -22.90 -7.21 14.95
N GLY A 65 -23.95 -6.85 14.21
CA GLY A 65 -24.36 -7.61 13.05
C GLY A 65 -23.14 -7.80 12.14
N PRO A 66 -23.10 -8.85 11.32
CA PRO A 66 -21.96 -9.13 10.47
C PRO A 66 -21.59 -7.86 9.71
N ARG A 67 -20.37 -7.33 9.98
CA ARG A 67 -19.88 -6.17 9.25
C ARG A 67 -19.86 -6.58 7.77
N PRO A 68 -20.46 -5.78 6.86
CA PRO A 68 -20.39 -6.08 5.44
C PRO A 68 -18.92 -6.25 5.07
N THR A 69 -18.56 -7.41 4.55
CA THR A 69 -17.23 -7.61 3.96
C THR A 69 -17.18 -6.73 2.72
N PRO A 70 -16.28 -5.72 2.65
CA PRO A 70 -16.06 -5.01 1.41
C PRO A 70 -15.66 -6.04 0.36
N VAL A 71 -16.48 -6.20 -0.68
CA VAL A 71 -16.22 -7.11 -1.80
C VAL A 71 -15.33 -6.38 -2.79
N THR A 72 -14.19 -5.86 -2.32
CA THR A 72 -13.17 -5.32 -3.20
C THR A 72 -12.37 -6.51 -3.71
N ASP A 73 -12.41 -6.77 -5.02
CA ASP A 73 -11.50 -7.74 -5.62
C ASP A 73 -10.09 -7.14 -5.57
N VAL A 74 -9.29 -7.61 -4.61
CA VAL A 74 -7.92 -7.12 -4.41
C VAL A 74 -7.04 -7.41 -5.61
N ALA A 75 -7.34 -8.44 -6.40
CA ALA A 75 -6.59 -8.74 -7.61
C ALA A 75 -6.80 -7.68 -8.71
N ALA A 76 -7.92 -6.96 -8.68
CA ALA A 76 -8.22 -5.87 -9.62
C ALA A 76 -7.59 -4.52 -9.23
N LEU A 77 -6.93 -4.43 -8.07
CA LEU A 77 -6.28 -3.21 -7.58
C LEU A 77 -4.81 -3.10 -8.04
N CYS A 78 -4.50 -3.58 -9.25
CA CYS A 78 -3.13 -3.59 -9.77
C CYS A 78 -2.65 -2.16 -10.07
N VAL A 79 -1.76 -1.64 -9.23
CA VAL A 79 -1.29 -0.24 -9.35
C VAL A 79 -0.23 -0.03 -10.44
N CYS A 80 0.28 -1.11 -11.03
CA CYS A 80 1.28 -1.05 -12.10
C CYS A 80 0.72 -1.34 -13.49
N ASP A 81 -0.58 -1.63 -13.60
CA ASP A 81 -1.32 -1.71 -14.86
C ASP A 81 -1.71 -0.28 -15.26
N LEU A 82 -0.81 0.36 -16.01
CA LEU A 82 -0.89 1.73 -16.48
C LEU A 82 -1.36 1.80 -17.94
N SER A 83 -1.15 0.72 -18.69
CA SER A 83 -1.33 0.65 -20.14
C SER A 83 -2.53 -0.24 -20.50
N PRO A 84 -3.71 0.33 -20.81
CA PRO A 84 -4.90 -0.47 -21.09
C PRO A 84 -4.68 -1.48 -22.23
N ALA A 85 -5.01 -2.75 -21.97
CA ALA A 85 -4.88 -3.85 -22.94
C ALA A 85 -3.44 -4.14 -23.38
N GLN A 86 -2.44 -3.71 -22.61
CA GLN A 86 -1.02 -3.91 -22.90
C GLN A 86 -0.26 -4.28 -21.63
N CYS A 87 0.61 -5.28 -21.76
CA CYS A 87 1.43 -5.72 -20.65
C CYS A 87 2.47 -4.66 -20.25
N ASP A 88 2.41 -4.22 -18.99
CA ASP A 88 3.42 -3.37 -18.36
C ASP A 88 4.59 -4.19 -17.82
N ILE A 89 5.81 -3.76 -18.15
CA ILE A 89 7.02 -4.53 -17.87
C ILE A 89 7.24 -4.73 -16.36
N ASN A 90 7.55 -5.97 -15.96
CA ASN A 90 7.69 -6.38 -14.56
C ASN A 90 6.41 -6.20 -13.71
N CYS A 91 5.24 -5.95 -14.32
CA CYS A 91 3.96 -5.85 -13.61
C CYS A 91 3.27 -7.22 -13.52
N CYS A 92 3.55 -7.95 -12.45
CA CYS A 92 3.02 -9.32 -12.31
C CYS A 92 1.51 -9.39 -12.04
N CYS A 93 0.89 -8.31 -11.53
CA CYS A 93 -0.55 -8.25 -11.33
C CYS A 93 -1.35 -7.83 -12.57
N ASP A 94 -0.67 -7.43 -13.63
CA ASP A 94 -1.26 -7.02 -14.89
C ASP A 94 -2.02 -8.20 -15.55
N PRO A 95 -3.31 -8.03 -15.87
CA PRO A 95 -4.10 -9.08 -16.51
C PRO A 95 -3.73 -9.34 -17.97
N ASP A 96 -3.10 -8.39 -18.65
CA ASP A 96 -2.79 -8.42 -20.08
C ASP A 96 -1.44 -9.13 -20.37
N CYS A 97 -0.59 -9.29 -19.36
CA CYS A 97 0.67 -10.03 -19.47
C CYS A 97 0.48 -11.55 -19.59
N ASN A 98 1.19 -12.16 -20.53
CA ASN A 98 1.22 -13.61 -20.76
C ASN A 98 2.62 -14.22 -20.57
N SER A 99 2.77 -15.52 -20.84
CA SER A 99 4.03 -16.26 -20.62
C SER A 99 5.20 -15.79 -21.49
N VAL A 100 4.93 -15.20 -22.66
CA VAL A 100 5.97 -14.59 -23.50
C VAL A 100 6.48 -13.31 -22.82
N ASP A 101 5.58 -12.49 -22.30
CA ASP A 101 5.95 -11.26 -21.58
C ASP A 101 6.70 -11.56 -20.28
N PHE A 102 6.27 -12.59 -19.54
CA PHE A 102 6.98 -13.03 -18.33
C PHE A 102 8.41 -13.53 -18.61
N SER A 103 8.73 -13.90 -19.85
CA SER A 103 10.08 -14.33 -20.23
C SER A 103 11.09 -13.17 -20.28
N VAL A 104 10.61 -11.93 -20.48
CA VAL A 104 11.48 -10.74 -20.49
C VAL A 104 11.54 -10.05 -19.13
N PHE A 105 10.75 -10.50 -18.16
CA PHE A 105 10.73 -9.93 -16.82
C PHE A 105 11.93 -10.42 -16.02
N SER A 106 12.46 -9.56 -15.15
CA SER A 106 13.53 -9.91 -14.21
C SER A 106 13.02 -10.06 -12.78
N THR A 107 11.96 -9.33 -12.43
CA THR A 107 11.33 -9.31 -11.10
C THR A 107 9.89 -8.82 -11.20
N CYS A 108 9.15 -8.86 -10.09
CA CYS A 108 7.87 -8.20 -9.97
C CYS A 108 8.06 -6.84 -9.28
N SER A 109 7.67 -5.75 -9.94
CA SER A 109 7.69 -4.40 -9.35
C SER A 109 6.69 -4.27 -8.20
N VAL A 110 5.53 -4.90 -8.33
CA VAL A 110 4.48 -4.95 -7.30
C VAL A 110 4.18 -6.41 -6.96
N PRO A 111 4.91 -7.02 -6.01
CA PRO A 111 4.72 -8.42 -5.65
C PRO A 111 3.54 -8.65 -4.71
N VAL A 112 3.02 -7.60 -4.05
CA VAL A 112 1.88 -7.70 -3.13
C VAL A 112 0.95 -6.52 -3.38
N VAL A 113 -0.31 -6.82 -3.63
CA VAL A 113 -1.41 -5.85 -3.69
C VAL A 113 -2.32 -6.11 -2.51
N THR A 114 -2.64 -5.08 -1.73
CA THR A 114 -3.51 -5.18 -0.56
C THR A 114 -4.78 -4.37 -0.77
N GLY A 115 -5.86 -4.80 -0.13
CA GLY A 115 -7.09 -4.01 -0.06
C GLY A 115 -6.94 -2.74 0.78
N ASP A 116 -8.08 -2.17 1.20
CA ASP A 116 -8.12 -0.93 1.97
C ASP A 116 -7.34 -1.06 3.29
N SER A 117 -6.33 -0.19 3.39
CA SER A 117 -5.39 -0.10 4.51
C SER A 117 -6.01 0.34 5.83
N GLN A 118 -7.30 0.67 5.88
CA GLN A 118 -8.05 1.00 7.10
C GLN A 118 -8.62 -0.24 7.82
N PHE A 119 -8.56 -1.43 7.20
CA PHE A 119 -9.03 -2.66 7.82
C PHE A 119 -7.93 -3.40 8.57
N CYS A 120 -8.27 -3.89 9.76
CA CYS A 120 -7.38 -4.73 10.57
C CYS A 120 -7.01 -6.05 9.86
N SER A 121 -8.01 -6.73 9.28
CA SER A 121 -7.83 -7.91 8.45
C SER A 121 -8.19 -7.53 7.03
N GLN A 122 -7.26 -7.75 6.11
CA GLN A 122 -7.43 -7.43 4.71
C GLN A 122 -6.95 -8.59 3.84
N LYS A 123 -7.54 -8.71 2.64
CA LYS A 123 -7.02 -9.62 1.62
C LYS A 123 -5.75 -9.03 1.02
N ALA A 124 -4.78 -9.89 0.74
CA ALA A 124 -3.54 -9.57 0.05
C ALA A 124 -3.39 -10.54 -1.14
N ALA A 125 -3.27 -9.98 -2.33
CA ALA A 125 -2.92 -10.68 -3.55
C ALA A 125 -1.40 -10.67 -3.71
N ILE A 126 -0.79 -11.85 -3.65
CA ILE A 126 0.65 -12.05 -3.76
C ILE A 126 0.94 -12.59 -5.15
N TYR A 127 1.83 -11.91 -5.86
CA TYR A 127 2.27 -12.22 -7.20
C TYR A 127 3.76 -12.53 -7.21
N SER A 128 4.12 -13.61 -7.91
CA SER A 128 5.51 -13.93 -8.21
C SER A 128 5.62 -14.62 -9.56
N LEU A 129 6.85 -14.79 -10.04
CA LEU A 129 7.13 -15.50 -11.28
C LEU A 129 7.90 -16.78 -10.99
N ASN A 130 7.47 -17.86 -11.64
CA ASN A 130 8.22 -19.09 -11.70
C ASN A 130 9.10 -19.09 -12.94
N PHE A 131 10.34 -18.61 -12.80
CA PHE A 131 11.33 -18.61 -13.88
C PHE A 131 11.88 -20.01 -14.20
N THR A 132 11.65 -20.99 -13.34
CA THR A 132 12.04 -22.39 -13.58
C THR A 132 11.05 -23.09 -14.53
N ALA A 133 9.82 -22.59 -14.64
CA ALA A 133 8.87 -23.06 -15.64
C ALA A 133 9.28 -22.56 -17.04
N ASN A 134 9.01 -23.37 -18.07
CA ASN A 134 9.30 -23.02 -19.46
C ASN A 134 8.01 -23.15 -20.31
N PRO A 135 7.42 -22.04 -20.78
CA PRO A 135 7.80 -20.65 -20.50
C PRO A 135 7.53 -20.24 -19.04
N PRO A 136 8.14 -19.15 -18.53
CA PRO A 136 7.88 -18.64 -17.20
C PRO A 136 6.38 -18.40 -16.94
N GLN A 137 5.96 -18.68 -15.71
CA GLN A 137 4.56 -18.61 -15.32
C GLN A 137 4.34 -17.71 -14.12
N ARG A 138 3.25 -16.96 -14.13
CA ARG A 138 2.77 -16.22 -12.97
C ARG A 138 2.25 -17.17 -11.90
N ILE A 139 2.71 -16.97 -10.67
CA ILE A 139 2.13 -17.55 -9.47
C ILE A 139 1.29 -16.46 -8.80
N PHE A 140 0.04 -16.78 -8.50
CA PHE A 140 -0.90 -15.91 -7.79
C PHE A 140 -1.44 -16.60 -6.54
N LYS A 141 -1.48 -15.88 -5.42
CA LYS A 141 -2.09 -16.33 -4.17
C LYS A 141 -2.88 -15.21 -3.53
N LEU A 142 -4.12 -15.48 -3.15
CA LEU A 142 -4.93 -14.58 -2.35
C LEU A 142 -4.96 -15.07 -0.90
N VAL A 143 -4.47 -14.25 0.03
CA VAL A 143 -4.36 -14.60 1.45
C VAL A 143 -5.03 -13.55 2.33
N ASP A 144 -5.48 -13.94 3.52
CA ASP A 144 -5.84 -12.98 4.57
C ASP A 144 -4.58 -12.57 5.34
N GLN A 145 -4.38 -11.26 5.51
CA GLN A 145 -3.26 -10.69 6.24
C GLN A 145 -3.77 -9.67 7.25
N ILE A 146 -3.11 -9.64 8.41
CA ILE A 146 -3.30 -8.57 9.39
C ILE A 146 -2.50 -7.35 8.96
N ASN A 147 -3.14 -6.20 8.88
CA ASN A 147 -2.49 -4.95 8.52
C ASN A 147 -1.53 -4.52 9.65
N PRO A 148 -0.21 -4.45 9.40
CA PRO A 148 0.76 -4.13 10.44
C PRO A 148 0.75 -2.65 10.86
N SER A 149 0.12 -1.78 10.06
CA SER A 149 0.03 -0.33 10.32
C SER A 149 -1.18 0.05 11.16
N ILE A 150 -2.06 -0.91 11.50
CA ILE A 150 -3.24 -0.68 12.34
C ILE A 150 -3.15 -1.46 13.64
N PHE A 151 -3.50 -0.81 14.74
CA PHE A 151 -3.74 -1.50 16.00
C PHE A 151 -5.07 -2.27 15.97
N CYS A 152 -4.98 -3.60 15.97
CA CYS A 152 -6.11 -4.51 15.94
C CYS A 152 -6.55 -4.94 17.34
N ILE A 153 -7.84 -4.78 17.65
CA ILE A 153 -8.44 -5.37 18.86
C ILE A 153 -9.11 -6.69 18.47
N ARG A 154 -8.67 -7.80 19.08
CA ARG A 154 -9.27 -9.13 18.91
C ARG A 154 -10.12 -9.46 20.13
N ASN A 155 -11.42 -9.65 19.93
CA ASN A 155 -12.31 -10.12 20.98
C ASN A 155 -12.39 -11.65 20.91
N THR A 156 -11.83 -12.34 21.91
CA THR A 156 -12.11 -13.76 22.12
C THR A 156 -13.29 -13.88 23.07
N ASN A 157 -14.50 -14.08 22.54
CA ASN A 157 -15.62 -14.48 23.37
C ASN A 157 -15.45 -15.97 23.69
N CYS A 158 -14.96 -16.29 24.88
CA CYS A 158 -14.95 -17.66 25.36
C CYS A 158 -16.38 -18.02 25.78
N GLU A 159 -17.06 -18.87 24.99
CA GLU A 159 -18.27 -19.53 25.46
C GLU A 159 -17.88 -20.52 26.56
N CYS A 160 -17.91 -20.04 27.80
CA CYS A 160 -17.75 -20.92 28.95
C CYS A 160 -19.07 -21.68 29.14
N SER A 161 -19.22 -22.81 28.45
CA SER A 161 -20.35 -23.72 28.65
C SER A 161 -20.26 -24.27 30.08
N THR A 162 -21.06 -23.72 31.00
CA THR A 162 -21.32 -24.31 32.32
C THR A 162 -21.92 -25.71 32.11
N ARG A 163 -21.16 -26.75 32.51
CA ARG A 163 -21.68 -28.10 32.72
C ARG A 163 -22.35 -28.20 34.08
#